data_AF-A0A1F3XSP2-F1
#
_entry.id   AF-A0A1F3XSP2-F1
#
_cell.length_a   1.000
_cell.length_b   1.000
_cell.length_c   1.000
_cell.angle_alpha   90.00
_cell.angle_beta   90.00
_cell.angle_gamma   90.00
#
_symmetry.space_group_name_H-M   'P 1'
#
loop_
_entity.id
_entity.type
_entity.pdbx_description
1 polymer ?
#
loop_
_entity_poly.entity_id
_entity_poly.type
_entity_poly.pdbx_seq_one_letter_code
_entity_poly.pdbx_strand_id
1 'polypeptide(L)'
;MSLDSLGTGCLGGSLSLRFSASLGNSRRGGLSPSVLSLFPAGGSGFLERFSSFIPVIVQPTCWVRFCTAIVNKMPVPFTSFQLFFPPHPATTWNPGDLKSLPDISRYVAQFKYDDWRTMIYFFPDGRIEFYSRKKAKLPRYRPPKSMIESLRNLELAPNAYHVLDAGLLHYKTPRVKNRIVIWDILVHANSLLLGTSFDDRFRLLEKITRHPEKWISLPYPGGGGELAIAREVARNVWLAPVFDSDFSDLFEKGSHLPEIEGIVLKDKRAPLERAFQMEENARWMIRARKPRIDYRF
;
A
#
# COMPACT_ATOMS: atom_id res chain seq x y z
N MET A 1 56.11 -0.82 32.34
CA MET A 1 55.90 -1.60 31.09
C MET A 1 54.73 -0.95 30.39
N SER A 2 54.88 0.15 29.63
CA SER A 2 55.53 0.29 28.32
C SER A 2 55.16 -0.82 27.35
N LEU A 3 54.26 -0.54 26.40
CA LEU A 3 54.65 -0.26 25.02
C LEU A 3 53.46 0.17 24.17
N ASP A 4 53.74 1.20 23.38
CA ASP A 4 52.93 1.80 22.33
C ASP A 4 52.64 0.83 21.18
N SER A 5 51.56 1.09 20.44
CA SER A 5 51.61 0.96 18.97
C SER A 5 50.55 1.85 18.32
N LEU A 6 51.07 2.90 17.69
CA LEU A 6 50.41 3.77 16.73
C LEU A 6 50.25 3.01 15.40
N GLY A 7 49.05 3.08 14.81
CA GLY A 7 48.76 2.61 13.45
C GLY A 7 48.23 3.76 12.61
N THR A 8 49.10 4.31 11.77
CA THR A 8 48.87 5.36 10.76
C THR A 8 48.56 4.79 9.37
N GLY A 9 47.77 5.53 8.57
CA GLY A 9 47.74 5.45 7.10
C GLY A 9 46.57 4.63 6.52
N CYS A 10 45.88 5.00 5.44
CA CYS A 10 46.10 5.99 4.41
C CYS A 10 44.75 6.48 3.84
N LEU A 11 44.64 7.79 3.60
CA LEU A 11 43.53 8.42 2.88
C LEU A 11 43.84 8.40 1.37
N GLY A 12 43.09 7.60 0.61
CA GLY A 12 43.11 7.61 -0.85
C GLY A 12 41.97 8.46 -1.40
N GLY A 13 42.20 9.76 -1.56
CA GLY A 13 41.28 10.67 -2.24
C GLY A 13 41.46 10.59 -3.75
N SER A 14 40.39 10.23 -4.48
CA SER A 14 40.30 10.39 -5.93
C SER A 14 39.48 11.63 -6.23
N LEU A 15 40.16 12.71 -6.63
CA LEU A 15 39.54 13.90 -7.23
C LEU A 15 39.16 13.57 -8.68
N SER A 16 37.87 13.49 -8.97
CA SER A 16 37.36 13.55 -10.35
C SER A 16 36.86 14.97 -10.62
N LEU A 17 37.67 15.75 -11.34
CA LEU A 17 37.28 17.00 -11.99
C LEU A 17 36.28 16.68 -13.10
N ARG A 18 35.03 17.16 -12.96
CA ARG A 18 34.08 17.24 -14.08
C ARG A 18 33.83 18.69 -14.43
N PHE A 19 34.21 19.04 -15.66
CA PHE A 19 33.80 20.25 -16.36
C PHE A 19 32.30 20.16 -16.64
N SER A 20 31.53 21.16 -16.20
CA SER A 20 30.18 21.43 -16.73
C SER A 20 30.21 22.76 -17.46
N ALA A 21 30.10 22.69 -18.78
CA ALA A 21 29.89 23.85 -19.63
C ALA A 21 28.47 24.39 -19.41
N SER A 22 28.38 25.69 -19.12
CA SER A 22 27.14 26.43 -19.05
C SER A 22 26.65 26.73 -20.46
N LEU A 23 25.39 26.41 -20.78
CA LEU A 23 24.70 26.93 -21.94
C LEU A 23 23.43 27.66 -21.51
N GLY A 24 23.49 28.99 -21.63
CA GLY A 24 22.56 29.72 -22.47
C GLY A 24 21.11 29.85 -22.00
N ASN A 25 20.86 30.91 -21.23
CA ASN A 25 19.59 31.63 -21.17
C ASN A 25 19.11 32.01 -22.59
N SER A 26 17.83 31.79 -22.91
CA SER A 26 17.13 32.68 -23.85
C SER A 26 15.66 32.85 -23.47
N ARG A 27 15.30 34.13 -23.34
CA ARG A 27 13.97 34.69 -23.11
C ARG A 27 13.12 34.58 -24.37
N ARG A 28 11.79 34.46 -24.20
CA ARG A 28 10.67 35.02 -24.99
C ARG A 28 9.41 34.58 -24.22
N GLY A 29 8.52 35.41 -23.69
CA GLY A 29 7.95 36.65 -24.22
C GLY A 29 6.74 36.30 -25.09
N GLY A 30 5.51 36.52 -24.61
CA GLY A 30 4.32 36.30 -25.45
C GLY A 30 2.97 36.20 -24.71
N LEU A 31 2.43 37.35 -24.33
CA LEU A 31 1.04 37.82 -24.48
C LEU A 31 -0.18 36.89 -24.25
N SER A 32 -1.02 37.38 -23.33
CA SER A 32 -2.48 37.18 -23.18
C SER A 32 -3.26 37.57 -24.46
N PRO A 33 -4.44 37.00 -24.72
CA PRO A 33 -5.67 37.69 -24.32
C PRO A 33 -6.77 36.80 -23.74
N SER A 34 -7.44 37.41 -22.76
CA SER A 34 -8.79 37.19 -22.25
C SER A 34 -9.84 36.91 -23.32
N VAL A 35 -10.74 35.96 -23.02
CA VAL A 35 -12.10 35.93 -23.59
C VAL A 35 -13.10 35.78 -22.45
N LEU A 36 -13.89 36.83 -22.28
CA LEU A 36 -15.15 36.84 -21.54
C LEU A 36 -16.16 35.91 -22.23
N SER A 37 -16.90 35.13 -21.45
CA SER A 37 -18.27 34.77 -21.82
C SER A 37 -19.19 34.87 -20.61
N LEU A 38 -20.11 35.82 -20.73
CA LEU A 38 -21.28 36.05 -19.90
C LEU A 38 -22.28 34.91 -20.10
N PHE A 39 -22.82 34.36 -19.01
CA PHE A 39 -24.08 33.64 -19.04
C PHE A 39 -25.15 34.49 -18.35
N PRO A 40 -26.34 34.67 -18.98
CA PRO A 40 -27.42 35.38 -18.34
C PRO A 40 -28.18 34.48 -17.37
N ALA A 41 -28.62 35.13 -16.29
CA ALA A 41 -29.67 34.67 -15.40
C ALA A 41 -31.05 34.76 -16.09
N GLY A 42 -31.95 33.85 -15.75
CA GLY A 42 -33.37 34.01 -16.01
C GLY A 42 -34.13 32.68 -16.01
N GLY A 43 -35.20 32.59 -15.21
CA GLY A 43 -36.22 31.55 -15.39
C GLY A 43 -36.87 31.01 -14.13
N SER A 44 -37.69 31.81 -13.47
CA SER A 44 -38.72 31.39 -12.51
C SER A 44 -40.02 31.02 -13.24
N GLY A 45 -40.64 29.88 -12.90
CA GLY A 45 -42.02 29.49 -13.26
C GLY A 45 -42.27 28.04 -12.80
N PHE A 46 -43.04 27.74 -11.75
CA PHE A 46 -44.50 27.79 -11.57
C PHE A 46 -45.26 26.63 -12.28
N LEU A 47 -45.91 25.80 -11.44
CA LEU A 47 -47.03 24.86 -11.64
C LEU A 47 -47.00 23.87 -12.84
N GLU A 48 -47.15 22.56 -12.60
CA GLU A 48 -48.46 21.88 -12.52
C GLU A 48 -48.30 20.37 -12.25
N ARG A 49 -49.30 19.84 -11.55
CA ARG A 49 -49.58 18.41 -11.35
C ARG A 49 -49.87 17.74 -12.69
N PHE A 50 -49.31 16.56 -12.93
CA PHE A 50 -50.04 15.48 -13.61
C PHE A 50 -49.64 14.13 -13.02
N SER A 51 -50.60 13.52 -12.32
CA SER A 51 -50.60 12.10 -12.00
C SER A 51 -51.08 11.34 -13.23
N SER A 52 -50.20 10.56 -13.85
CA SER A 52 -50.60 9.55 -14.82
C SER A 52 -49.86 8.25 -14.49
N PHE A 53 -50.63 7.30 -13.97
CA PHE A 53 -50.26 5.91 -13.82
C PHE A 53 -49.94 5.34 -15.22
N ILE A 54 -48.68 4.99 -15.44
CA ILE A 54 -48.26 4.15 -16.57
C ILE A 54 -48.10 2.73 -16.02
N PRO A 55 -48.83 1.73 -16.55
CA PRO A 55 -48.59 0.34 -16.19
C PRO A 55 -47.21 -0.09 -16.70
N VAL A 56 -46.30 -0.37 -15.78
CA VAL A 56 -45.00 -0.97 -16.07
C VAL A 56 -45.24 -2.41 -16.56
N ILE A 57 -45.07 -2.62 -17.86
CA ILE A 57 -44.97 -3.96 -18.44
C ILE A 57 -43.63 -4.54 -17.99
N VAL A 58 -43.69 -5.44 -17.02
CA VAL A 58 -42.55 -6.22 -16.53
C VAL A 58 -42.13 -7.18 -17.65
N GLN A 59 -41.12 -6.80 -18.42
CA GLN A 59 -40.47 -7.76 -19.31
C GLN A 59 -39.65 -8.76 -18.47
N PRO A 60 -39.76 -10.07 -18.73
CA PRO A 60 -38.97 -11.07 -18.04
C PRO A 60 -37.50 -10.87 -18.46
N THR A 61 -36.73 -10.23 -17.59
CA THR A 61 -35.28 -10.12 -17.74
C THR A 61 -34.70 -11.53 -17.78
N CYS A 62 -34.19 -11.90 -18.95
CA CYS A 62 -33.42 -13.10 -19.18
C CYS A 62 -32.21 -13.07 -18.24
N TRP A 63 -32.30 -13.82 -17.14
CA TRP A 63 -31.19 -14.06 -16.23
C TRP A 63 -30.17 -14.95 -16.94
N VAL A 64 -29.31 -14.34 -17.78
CA VAL A 64 -28.08 -14.97 -18.22
C VAL A 64 -27.22 -15.13 -16.97
N ARG A 65 -27.36 -16.28 -16.31
CA ARG A 65 -26.44 -16.74 -15.27
C ARG A 65 -25.05 -16.84 -15.92
N PHE A 66 -24.27 -15.78 -15.80
CA PHE A 66 -22.82 -15.89 -15.80
C PHE A 66 -22.43 -16.71 -14.56
N CYS A 67 -22.57 -18.03 -14.67
CA CYS A 67 -21.82 -18.97 -13.84
C CYS A 67 -20.37 -18.88 -14.34
N THR A 68 -19.68 -17.81 -13.99
CA THR A 68 -18.23 -17.76 -14.06
C THR A 68 -17.78 -18.97 -13.24
N ALA A 69 -17.23 -19.98 -13.90
CA ALA A 69 -16.74 -21.18 -13.26
C ALA A 69 -15.67 -20.73 -12.25
N ILE A 70 -16.07 -20.59 -10.99
CA ILE A 70 -15.15 -20.56 -9.86
C ILE A 70 -14.54 -21.95 -9.89
N VAL A 71 -13.39 -22.07 -10.56
CA VAL A 71 -12.52 -23.22 -10.36
C VAL A 71 -12.21 -23.16 -8.87
N ASN A 72 -12.91 -23.98 -8.09
CA ASN A 72 -12.67 -24.18 -6.67
C ASN A 72 -11.26 -24.76 -6.54
N LYS A 73 -10.24 -23.91 -6.59
CA LYS A 73 -8.89 -24.28 -6.24
C LYS A 73 -8.96 -24.71 -4.78
N MET A 74 -8.73 -25.99 -4.53
CA MET A 74 -8.71 -26.51 -3.18
C MET A 74 -7.73 -25.66 -2.34
N PRO A 75 -8.16 -25.19 -1.15
CA PRO A 75 -7.28 -24.41 -0.29
C PRO A 75 -6.05 -25.24 0.04
N VAL A 76 -4.87 -24.63 -0.07
CA VAL A 76 -3.60 -25.29 0.26
C VAL A 76 -3.47 -25.32 1.79
N PRO A 77 -3.47 -26.49 2.45
CA PRO A 77 -3.42 -26.55 3.91
C PRO A 77 -2.12 -25.96 4.45
N PHE A 78 -2.23 -25.22 5.55
CA PHE A 78 -1.14 -24.68 6.36
C PHE A 78 -1.28 -25.26 7.77
N THR A 79 -0.85 -26.52 7.93
CA THR A 79 -1.03 -27.31 9.16
C THR A 79 0.17 -27.25 10.09
N SER A 80 1.32 -26.79 9.58
CA SER A 80 2.55 -26.64 10.35
C SER A 80 3.18 -25.27 10.09
N PHE A 81 3.90 -24.77 11.09
CA PHE A 81 4.59 -23.50 10.98
C PHE A 81 5.67 -23.56 9.90
N GLN A 82 5.50 -22.72 8.87
CA GLN A 82 6.49 -22.52 7.82
C GLN A 82 6.70 -21.03 7.56
N LEU A 83 7.96 -20.65 7.42
CA LEU A 83 8.35 -19.30 7.02
C LEU A 83 8.39 -19.19 5.49
N PHE A 84 7.61 -18.26 4.95
CA PHE A 84 7.62 -17.92 3.54
C PHE A 84 8.01 -16.46 3.34
N PHE A 85 8.49 -16.14 2.13
CA PHE A 85 8.84 -14.78 1.79
C PHE A 85 7.56 -13.99 1.51
N PRO A 86 7.44 -12.73 1.98
CA PRO A 86 6.31 -11.89 1.61
C PRO A 86 6.34 -11.55 0.12
N PRO A 87 5.16 -11.30 -0.51
CA PRO A 87 5.05 -10.77 -1.85
C PRO A 87 5.83 -9.45 -2.03
N HIS A 88 6.87 -9.44 -2.86
CA HIS A 88 7.71 -8.28 -3.12
C HIS A 88 7.52 -7.80 -4.56
N PRO A 89 7.23 -6.51 -4.80
CA PRO A 89 7.05 -5.99 -6.15
C PRO A 89 8.23 -6.33 -7.04
N ALA A 90 7.95 -7.00 -8.16
CA ALA A 90 8.95 -7.33 -9.17
C ALA A 90 9.25 -6.13 -10.07
N THR A 91 8.24 -5.33 -10.38
CA THR A 91 8.36 -4.23 -11.34
C THR A 91 8.54 -2.89 -10.64
N THR A 92 9.55 -2.14 -11.06
CA THR A 92 9.72 -0.72 -10.75
C THR A 92 9.08 0.11 -11.86
N TRP A 93 8.41 1.21 -11.50
CA TRP A 93 7.85 2.15 -12.47
C TRP A 93 8.29 3.58 -12.17
N ASN A 94 8.46 4.38 -13.22
CA ASN A 94 8.74 5.79 -13.11
C ASN A 94 7.48 6.55 -12.65
N PRO A 95 7.52 7.28 -11.51
CA PRO A 95 6.39 8.06 -11.04
C PRO A 95 5.85 9.07 -12.06
N GLY A 96 6.73 9.65 -12.90
CA GLY A 96 6.32 10.58 -13.97
C GLY A 96 5.44 9.93 -15.04
N ASP A 97 5.55 8.61 -15.20
CA ASP A 97 4.85 7.82 -16.21
C ASP A 97 3.67 7.02 -15.62
N LEU A 98 3.22 7.33 -14.41
CA LEU A 98 2.10 6.61 -13.80
C LEU A 98 0.81 6.74 -14.63
N LYS A 99 0.58 7.87 -15.28
CA LYS A 99 -0.61 8.12 -16.13
C LYS A 99 -0.60 7.29 -17.42
N SER A 100 0.57 6.86 -17.88
CA SER A 100 0.73 6.07 -19.12
C SER A 100 0.78 4.57 -18.86
N LEU A 101 0.59 4.12 -17.62
CA LEU A 101 0.58 2.71 -17.28
C LEU A 101 -0.56 1.99 -18.05
N PRO A 102 -0.24 0.95 -18.85
CA PRO A 102 -1.25 0.18 -19.55
C PRO A 102 -2.23 -0.47 -18.56
N ASP A 103 -3.52 -0.47 -18.92
CA ASP A 103 -4.59 -1.06 -18.13
C ASP A 103 -4.64 -0.56 -16.67
N ILE A 104 -4.33 0.72 -16.44
CA ILE A 104 -4.27 1.33 -15.09
C ILE A 104 -5.51 1.04 -14.23
N SER A 105 -6.69 0.91 -14.84
CA SER A 105 -7.97 0.60 -14.18
C SER A 105 -8.03 -0.78 -13.53
N ARG A 106 -7.13 -1.71 -13.90
CA ARG A 106 -7.00 -3.04 -13.28
C ARG A 106 -6.29 -2.98 -11.93
N TYR A 107 -5.52 -1.92 -11.69
CA TYR A 107 -4.74 -1.75 -10.48
C TYR A 107 -5.53 -1.00 -9.41
N VAL A 108 -5.05 -1.15 -8.19
CA VAL A 108 -5.31 -0.25 -7.08
C VAL A 108 -4.01 0.17 -6.44
N ALA A 109 -3.96 1.37 -5.88
CA ALA A 109 -2.81 1.88 -5.17
C ALA A 109 -2.96 1.73 -3.66
N GLN A 110 -1.85 1.47 -2.99
CA GLN A 110 -1.67 1.70 -1.57
C GLN A 110 -0.40 2.53 -1.39
N PHE A 111 -0.33 3.30 -0.30
CA PHE A 111 0.93 3.95 0.04
C PHE A 111 2.03 2.91 0.27
N LYS A 112 3.22 3.22 -0.24
CA LYS A 112 4.43 2.49 0.09
C LYS A 112 5.05 3.13 1.32
N TYR A 113 4.77 2.58 2.49
CA TYR A 113 5.33 3.07 3.73
C TYR A 113 6.86 2.88 3.81
N ASP A 114 7.57 3.82 4.44
CA ASP A 114 8.99 3.65 4.78
C ASP A 114 9.13 2.87 6.09
N ASP A 115 8.82 1.59 6.01
CA ASP A 115 8.72 0.69 7.15
C ASP A 115 9.87 -0.34 7.22
N TRP A 116 9.80 -1.17 8.26
CA TRP A 116 10.43 -2.47 8.27
C TRP A 116 9.38 -3.55 7.99
N ARG A 117 9.41 -4.14 6.79
CA ARG A 117 8.46 -5.19 6.41
C ARG A 117 8.48 -6.36 7.38
N THR A 118 7.30 -6.68 7.90
CA THR A 118 7.07 -7.54 9.05
C THR A 118 5.87 -8.45 8.81
N MET A 119 6.11 -9.75 8.83
CA MET A 119 5.10 -10.79 8.86
C MET A 119 4.63 -11.01 10.29
N ILE A 120 3.31 -11.04 10.50
CA ILE A 120 2.69 -11.26 11.81
C ILE A 120 2.03 -12.62 11.80
N TYR A 121 2.57 -13.55 12.58
CA TYR A 121 2.09 -14.92 12.71
C TYR A 121 1.22 -15.04 13.95
N PHE A 122 0.02 -15.57 13.75
CA PHE A 122 -0.89 -16.01 14.82
C PHE A 122 -0.84 -17.53 14.87
N PHE A 123 -0.56 -18.08 16.05
CA PHE A 123 -0.44 -19.52 16.26
C PHE A 123 -1.73 -20.09 16.88
N PRO A 124 -2.01 -21.39 16.68
CA PRO A 124 -3.15 -22.05 17.30
C PRO A 124 -3.19 -21.97 18.83
N ASP A 125 -2.03 -21.85 19.48
CA ASP A 125 -1.90 -21.70 20.94
C ASP A 125 -2.12 -20.25 21.44
N GLY A 126 -2.50 -19.33 20.54
CA GLY A 126 -2.74 -17.92 20.87
C GLY A 126 -1.48 -17.05 20.91
N ARG A 127 -0.29 -17.59 20.61
CA ARG A 127 0.93 -16.78 20.45
C ARG A 127 0.85 -15.90 19.20
N ILE A 128 1.45 -14.72 19.30
CA ILE A 128 1.64 -13.78 18.19
C ILE A 128 3.13 -13.49 18.06
N GLU A 129 3.70 -13.74 16.89
CA GLU A 129 5.13 -13.54 16.63
C GLU A 129 5.36 -12.70 15.36
N PHE A 130 6.48 -11.96 15.36
CA PHE A 130 6.83 -10.99 14.34
C PHE A 130 8.13 -11.40 13.65
N TYR A 131 8.06 -11.57 12.34
CA TYR A 131 9.18 -11.99 11.51
C TYR A 131 9.49 -10.95 10.44
N SER A 132 10.76 -10.67 10.22
CA SER A 132 11.22 -9.86 9.11
C SER A 132 11.04 -10.59 7.78
N ARG A 133 11.14 -9.83 6.67
CA ARG A 133 11.23 -10.39 5.31
C ARG A 133 12.31 -11.46 5.12
N LYS A 134 13.35 -11.47 5.96
CA LYS A 134 14.46 -12.45 5.92
C LYS A 134 14.17 -13.71 6.75
N LYS A 135 12.91 -13.97 7.08
CA LYS A 135 12.49 -15.16 7.86
C LYS A 135 13.15 -15.24 9.24
N ALA A 136 13.45 -14.10 9.84
CA ALA A 136 14.05 -14.01 11.17
C ALA A 136 13.18 -13.15 12.10
N LYS A 137 13.07 -13.54 13.36
CA LYS A 137 12.42 -12.71 14.39
C LYS A 137 13.07 -11.33 14.44
N LEU A 138 12.30 -10.29 14.76
CA LEU A 138 12.84 -8.94 14.94
C LEU A 138 13.68 -8.89 16.24
N PRO A 139 15.03 -8.87 16.17
CA PRO A 139 15.86 -9.23 17.33
C PRO A 139 15.70 -8.25 18.50
N ARG A 140 15.57 -6.96 18.18
CA ARG A 140 15.54 -5.85 19.16
C ARG A 140 14.17 -5.19 19.30
N TYR A 141 13.18 -5.63 18.53
CA TYR A 141 11.83 -5.08 18.66
C TYR A 141 11.06 -5.85 19.73
N ARG A 142 10.37 -5.13 20.61
CA ARG A 142 9.40 -5.69 21.54
C ARG A 142 8.09 -4.94 21.32
N PRO A 143 7.06 -5.60 20.76
CA PRO A 143 5.78 -4.93 20.55
C PRO A 143 5.19 -4.52 21.90
N PRO A 144 4.66 -3.29 22.03
CA PRO A 144 4.02 -2.88 23.28
C PRO A 144 2.78 -3.76 23.54
N LYS A 145 2.44 -3.95 24.82
CA LYS A 145 1.28 -4.79 25.22
C LYS A 145 0.00 -4.40 24.49
N SER A 146 -0.24 -3.10 24.33
CA SER A 146 -1.41 -2.58 23.60
C SER A 146 -1.48 -2.99 22.14
N MET A 147 -0.34 -3.16 21.47
CA MET A 147 -0.30 -3.68 20.09
C MET A 147 -0.68 -5.15 20.06
N ILE A 148 -0.19 -5.95 21.00
CA ILE A 148 -0.53 -7.37 21.11
C ILE A 148 -2.01 -7.54 21.42
N GLU A 149 -2.56 -6.78 22.36
CA GLU A 149 -3.99 -6.76 22.68
C GLU A 149 -4.83 -6.36 21.47
N SER A 150 -4.42 -5.32 20.74
CA SER A 150 -5.11 -4.88 19.52
C SER A 150 -5.11 -5.94 18.43
N LEU A 151 -3.99 -6.66 18.25
CA LEU A 151 -3.90 -7.76 17.29
C LEU A 151 -4.74 -8.98 17.72
N ARG A 152 -4.83 -9.26 19.03
CA ARG A 152 -5.71 -10.33 19.55
C ARG A 152 -7.20 -10.05 19.33
N ASN A 153 -7.57 -8.77 19.25
CA ASN A 153 -8.96 -8.34 19.07
C ASN A 153 -9.43 -8.37 17.60
N LEU A 154 -8.57 -8.75 16.65
CA LEU A 154 -8.97 -8.99 15.27
C LEU A 154 -9.90 -10.21 15.18
N GLU A 155 -10.82 -10.23 14.22
CA GLU A 155 -11.79 -11.32 14.04
C GLU A 155 -11.18 -12.52 13.28
N LEU A 156 -10.11 -13.07 13.85
CA LEU A 156 -9.44 -14.25 13.34
C LEU A 156 -10.04 -15.51 13.98
N ALA A 157 -10.16 -16.59 13.20
CA ALA A 157 -10.60 -17.87 13.74
C ALA A 157 -9.65 -18.34 14.85
N PRO A 158 -10.14 -18.71 16.05
CA PRO A 158 -9.28 -19.20 17.12
C PRO A 158 -8.66 -20.54 16.74
N ASN A 159 -7.59 -20.94 17.44
CA ASN A 159 -6.94 -22.25 17.29
C ASN A 159 -6.47 -22.57 15.86
N ALA A 160 -6.12 -21.54 15.08
CA ALA A 160 -5.66 -21.69 13.71
C ALA A 160 -4.47 -20.78 13.43
N TYR A 161 -3.68 -21.17 12.43
CA TYR A 161 -2.66 -20.32 11.88
C TYR A 161 -3.29 -19.21 11.05
N HIS A 162 -2.79 -17.99 11.27
CA HIS A 162 -3.00 -16.84 10.39
C HIS A 162 -1.69 -16.11 10.17
N VAL A 163 -1.55 -15.52 9.00
CA VAL A 163 -0.35 -14.76 8.65
C VAL A 163 -0.74 -13.48 7.93
N LEU A 164 -0.48 -12.36 8.59
CA LEU A 164 -0.69 -11.02 8.03
C LEU A 164 0.62 -10.46 7.49
N ASP A 165 0.53 -9.74 6.37
CA ASP A 165 1.65 -9.02 5.77
C ASP A 165 1.50 -7.53 6.07
N ALA A 166 2.55 -6.99 6.69
CA ALA A 166 2.50 -5.68 7.31
C ALA A 166 3.86 -4.99 7.35
N GLY A 167 3.84 -3.73 7.81
CA GLY A 167 5.01 -2.87 7.94
C GLY A 167 5.09 -2.31 9.35
N LEU A 168 6.27 -2.40 9.95
CA LEU A 168 6.56 -1.79 11.24
C LEU A 168 7.13 -0.38 11.06
N LEU A 169 6.32 0.63 11.38
CA LEU A 169 6.73 2.03 11.51
C LEU A 169 7.30 2.26 12.91
N HIS A 170 8.61 2.13 13.01
CA HIS A 170 9.34 2.36 14.25
C HIS A 170 10.76 2.86 14.02
N TYR A 171 11.52 2.23 13.12
CA TYR A 171 12.95 2.51 13.01
C TYR A 171 13.27 3.67 12.06
N LYS A 172 12.60 3.72 10.92
CA LYS A 172 12.93 4.64 9.82
C LYS A 172 12.17 5.96 9.87
N THR A 173 11.02 5.97 10.54
CA THR A 173 10.15 7.13 10.63
C THR A 173 10.47 7.92 11.90
N PRO A 174 10.69 9.25 11.82
CA PRO A 174 11.01 10.03 13.01
C PRO A 174 9.80 10.24 13.92
N ARG A 175 8.60 10.44 13.35
CA ARG A 175 7.39 10.84 14.08
C ARG A 175 6.53 9.66 14.53
N VAL A 176 6.39 8.67 13.66
CA VAL A 176 5.54 7.50 13.93
C VAL A 176 6.37 6.38 14.52
N LYS A 177 6.01 5.94 15.74
CA LYS A 177 6.68 4.83 16.44
C LYS A 177 5.68 3.78 16.90
N ASN A 178 6.14 2.53 16.91
CA ASN A 178 5.35 1.38 17.38
C ASN A 178 3.99 1.30 16.68
N ARG A 179 3.96 1.46 15.35
CA ARG A 179 2.76 1.26 14.55
C ARG A 179 2.98 0.13 13.56
N ILE A 180 1.99 -0.75 13.46
CA ILE A 180 1.90 -1.75 12.41
C ILE A 180 0.89 -1.25 11.39
N VAL A 181 1.25 -1.33 10.11
CA VAL A 181 0.31 -1.09 9.01
C VAL A 181 0.12 -2.39 8.26
N ILE A 182 -1.09 -2.94 8.26
CA ILE A 182 -1.43 -4.20 7.61
C ILE A 182 -1.96 -3.90 6.21
N TRP A 183 -1.57 -4.68 5.21
CA TRP A 183 -1.98 -4.45 3.82
C TRP A 183 -2.33 -5.71 3.02
N ASP A 184 -2.08 -6.90 3.56
CA ASP A 184 -2.47 -8.18 2.95
C ASP A 184 -2.58 -9.28 4.03
N ILE A 185 -3.24 -10.38 3.67
CA ILE A 185 -3.34 -11.61 4.46
C ILE A 185 -2.94 -12.79 3.58
N LEU A 186 -2.03 -13.63 4.06
CA LEU A 186 -1.43 -14.70 3.25
C LEU A 186 -1.89 -16.09 3.70
N VAL A 187 -2.18 -16.24 5.00
CA VAL A 187 -2.77 -17.46 5.58
C VAL A 187 -3.96 -17.03 6.43
N HIS A 188 -5.08 -17.73 6.27
CA HIS A 188 -6.25 -17.56 7.10
C HIS A 188 -6.83 -18.94 7.46
N ALA A 189 -7.10 -19.17 8.74
CA ALA A 189 -7.75 -20.38 9.24
C ALA A 189 -7.09 -21.68 8.72
N ASN A 190 -5.77 -21.82 8.92
CA ASN A 190 -4.97 -22.96 8.44
C ASN A 190 -4.97 -23.15 6.91
N SER A 191 -5.36 -22.14 6.13
CA SER A 191 -5.33 -22.20 4.66
C SER A 191 -4.41 -21.13 4.09
N LEU A 192 -3.41 -21.54 3.31
CA LEU A 192 -2.59 -20.63 2.53
C LEU A 192 -3.41 -20.16 1.34
N LEU A 193 -3.57 -18.83 1.21
CA LEU A 193 -4.50 -18.20 0.26
C LEU A 193 -3.97 -18.16 -1.17
N LEU A 194 -3.16 -19.15 -1.59
CA LEU A 194 -2.63 -19.25 -2.95
C LEU A 194 -3.77 -19.27 -3.97
N GLY A 195 -3.60 -18.55 -5.06
CA GLY A 195 -4.59 -18.47 -6.13
C GLY A 195 -5.73 -17.48 -5.89
N THR A 196 -5.94 -16.99 -4.66
CA THR A 196 -6.94 -15.95 -4.38
C THR A 196 -6.50 -14.61 -4.92
N SER A 197 -7.45 -13.79 -5.39
CA SER A 197 -7.14 -12.46 -5.93
C SER A 197 -6.73 -11.48 -4.82
N PHE A 198 -6.03 -10.39 -5.16
CA PHE A 198 -5.74 -9.36 -4.15
C PHE A 198 -7.02 -8.76 -3.55
N ASP A 199 -8.03 -8.53 -4.40
CA ASP A 199 -9.33 -8.00 -3.99
C ASP A 199 -10.03 -8.90 -2.94
N ASP A 200 -10.04 -10.22 -3.15
CA ASP A 200 -10.62 -11.17 -2.19
C ASP A 200 -9.88 -11.15 -0.85
N ARG A 201 -8.54 -11.14 -0.88
CA ARG A 201 -7.71 -11.09 0.33
C ARG A 201 -7.90 -9.76 1.07
N PHE A 202 -8.00 -8.65 0.36
CA PHE A 202 -8.19 -7.35 0.97
C PHE A 202 -9.60 -7.20 1.57
N ARG A 203 -10.66 -7.71 0.91
CA ARG A 203 -12.00 -7.77 1.52
C ARG A 203 -12.03 -8.63 2.78
N LEU A 204 -11.33 -9.78 2.76
CA LEU A 204 -11.17 -10.60 3.96
C LEU A 204 -10.44 -9.81 5.05
N LEU A 205 -9.39 -9.06 4.70
CA LEU A 205 -8.65 -8.21 5.62
C LEU A 205 -9.53 -7.11 6.24
N GLU A 206 -10.34 -6.43 5.44
CA GLU A 206 -11.31 -5.44 5.91
C GLU A 206 -12.32 -6.06 6.87
N LYS A 207 -12.84 -7.26 6.55
CA LYS A 207 -13.74 -7.99 7.42
C LYS A 207 -13.10 -8.29 8.78
N ILE A 208 -11.91 -8.89 8.80
CA ILE A 208 -11.24 -9.26 10.08
C ILE A 208 -10.80 -8.04 10.90
N THR A 209 -10.70 -6.87 10.26
CA THR A 209 -10.40 -5.59 10.91
C THR A 209 -11.65 -4.77 11.21
N ARG A 210 -12.85 -5.33 11.00
CA ARG A 210 -14.17 -4.69 11.25
C ARG A 210 -14.41 -3.40 10.46
N HIS A 211 -13.90 -3.33 9.23
CA HIS A 211 -14.11 -2.19 8.33
C HIS A 211 -13.82 -0.84 8.99
N PRO A 212 -12.56 -0.57 9.40
CA PRO A 212 -12.23 0.63 10.14
C PRO A 212 -12.56 1.89 9.34
N GLU A 213 -13.35 2.80 9.90
CA GLU A 213 -13.78 4.04 9.23
C GLU A 213 -12.89 5.24 9.57
N LYS A 214 -12.26 5.22 10.74
CA LYS A 214 -11.48 6.36 11.24
C LYS A 214 -10.17 6.50 10.47
N TRP A 215 -9.99 7.63 9.80
CA TRP A 215 -8.75 7.96 9.12
C TRP A 215 -7.65 8.40 10.08
N ILE A 216 -6.43 8.01 9.76
CA ILE A 216 -5.19 8.52 10.35
C ILE A 216 -4.55 9.47 9.34
N SER A 217 -4.57 10.75 9.69
CA SER A 217 -3.89 11.80 8.93
C SER A 217 -2.54 12.14 9.56
N LEU A 218 -1.54 12.43 8.73
CA LEU A 218 -0.26 13.00 9.17
C LEU A 218 -0.07 14.40 8.59
N PRO A 219 0.42 15.36 9.38
CA PRO A 219 0.70 16.71 8.89
C PRO A 219 1.91 16.71 7.95
N TYR A 220 1.89 17.59 6.96
CA TYR A 220 3.05 17.82 6.10
C TYR A 220 4.21 18.48 6.87
N PRO A 221 5.48 18.12 6.58
CA PRO A 221 6.63 18.87 7.07
C PRO A 221 6.56 20.32 6.58
N GLY A 222 6.61 21.29 7.49
CA GLY A 222 6.53 22.73 7.15
C GLY A 222 5.11 23.32 7.16
N GLY A 223 4.09 22.56 7.54
CA GLY A 223 2.70 23.02 7.53
C GLY A 223 1.99 22.80 6.20
N GLY A 224 0.83 23.42 5.98
CA GLY A 224 0.08 23.30 4.72
C GLY A 224 -0.97 22.17 4.68
N GLY A 225 -1.33 21.62 5.83
CA GLY A 225 -2.41 20.62 5.97
C GLY A 225 -1.91 19.23 6.37
N GLU A 226 -2.76 18.24 6.13
CA GLU A 226 -2.53 16.85 6.49
C GLU A 226 -2.97 15.91 5.36
N LEU A 227 -2.44 14.70 5.37
CA LEU A 227 -2.78 13.65 4.41
C LEU A 227 -3.25 12.41 5.17
N ALA A 228 -4.45 11.93 4.84
CA ALA A 228 -4.97 10.65 5.31
C ALA A 228 -4.15 9.50 4.71
N ILE A 229 -3.38 8.81 5.55
CA ILE A 229 -2.47 7.74 5.10
C ILE A 229 -2.95 6.34 5.45
N ALA A 230 -3.75 6.19 6.51
CA ALA A 230 -4.15 4.87 7.01
C ALA A 230 -5.56 4.91 7.61
N ARG A 231 -6.16 3.74 7.83
CA ARG A 231 -7.37 3.58 8.65
C ARG A 231 -7.00 2.99 10.01
N GLU A 232 -7.52 3.54 11.09
CA GLU A 232 -7.27 3.07 12.44
C GLU A 232 -8.08 1.82 12.74
N VAL A 233 -7.43 0.66 12.83
CA VAL A 233 -8.07 -0.59 13.26
C VAL A 233 -8.21 -0.60 14.78
N ALA A 234 -7.11 -0.29 15.46
CA ALA A 234 -7.02 -0.27 16.91
C ALA A 234 -5.74 0.46 17.33
N ARG A 235 -5.48 0.55 18.64
CA ARG A 235 -4.27 1.18 19.15
C ARG A 235 -3.04 0.48 18.59
N ASN A 236 -2.14 1.24 17.97
CA ASN A 236 -0.92 0.74 17.33
C ASN A 236 -1.10 -0.10 16.05
N VAL A 237 -2.34 -0.32 15.57
CA VAL A 237 -2.62 -1.15 14.39
C VAL A 237 -3.44 -0.37 13.39
N TRP A 238 -2.88 -0.23 12.19
CA TRP A 238 -3.48 0.49 11.08
C TRP A 238 -3.72 -0.45 9.90
N LEU A 239 -4.69 -0.12 9.07
CA LEU A 239 -4.98 -0.76 7.80
C LEU A 239 -4.57 0.19 6.66
N ALA A 240 -3.83 -0.31 5.68
CA ALA A 240 -3.48 0.45 4.49
C ALA A 240 -4.72 0.64 3.60
N PRO A 241 -5.15 1.89 3.32
CA PRO A 241 -6.28 2.16 2.45
C PRO A 241 -5.93 1.76 1.01
N VAL A 242 -6.98 1.44 0.26
CA VAL A 242 -6.93 1.14 -1.17
C VAL A 242 -7.51 2.32 -1.92
N PHE A 243 -6.79 2.79 -2.94
CA PHE A 243 -7.21 3.84 -3.86
C PHE A 243 -7.33 3.26 -5.26
N ASP A 244 -8.36 3.63 -6.01
CA ASP A 244 -8.67 3.08 -7.33
C ASP A 244 -8.49 4.08 -8.48
N SER A 245 -8.21 5.35 -8.17
CA SER A 245 -7.91 6.41 -9.14
C SER A 245 -6.76 7.32 -8.68
N ASP A 246 -6.41 8.28 -9.54
CA ASP A 246 -5.55 9.42 -9.22
C ASP A 246 -4.16 9.08 -8.65
N PHE A 247 -3.57 7.97 -9.12
CA PHE A 247 -2.32 7.44 -8.59
C PHE A 247 -1.14 8.44 -8.66
N SER A 248 -1.10 9.32 -9.66
CA SER A 248 -0.08 10.38 -9.76
C SER A 248 -0.22 11.42 -8.65
N ASP A 249 -1.44 11.90 -8.40
CA ASP A 249 -1.72 12.86 -7.32
C ASP A 249 -1.50 12.22 -5.95
N LEU A 250 -1.92 10.97 -5.78
CA LEU A 250 -1.65 10.17 -4.58
C LEU A 250 -0.13 10.04 -4.32
N PHE A 251 0.65 9.74 -5.36
CA PHE A 251 2.11 9.68 -5.26
C PHE A 251 2.70 11.04 -4.88
N GLU A 252 2.32 12.11 -5.58
CA GLU A 252 2.81 13.47 -5.33
C GLU A 252 2.54 13.89 -3.88
N LYS A 253 1.28 13.82 -3.44
CA LYS A 253 0.87 14.13 -2.07
C LYS A 253 1.58 13.26 -1.04
N GLY A 254 1.65 11.95 -1.25
CA GLY A 254 2.36 11.04 -0.35
C GLY A 254 3.85 11.32 -0.28
N SER A 255 4.45 11.77 -1.39
CA SER A 255 5.90 11.93 -1.50
C SER A 255 6.48 13.01 -0.58
N HIS A 256 5.66 13.93 -0.09
CA HIS A 256 6.07 14.95 0.87
C HIS A 256 6.15 14.43 2.32
N LEU A 257 5.55 13.28 2.63
CA LEU A 257 5.62 12.69 3.97
C LEU A 257 6.88 11.82 4.15
N PRO A 258 7.63 11.97 5.27
CA PRO A 258 8.75 11.08 5.60
C PRO A 258 8.34 9.61 5.77
N GLU A 259 7.10 9.36 6.19
CA GLU A 259 6.58 8.02 6.46
C GLU A 259 6.21 7.24 5.19
N ILE A 260 6.18 7.90 4.03
CA ILE A 260 5.73 7.34 2.76
C ILE A 260 6.89 7.44 1.77
N GLU A 261 7.37 6.32 1.23
CA GLU A 261 8.44 6.24 0.23
C GLU A 261 7.89 6.39 -1.21
N GLY A 262 6.58 6.20 -1.40
CA GLY A 262 5.90 6.28 -2.69
C GLY A 262 4.56 5.53 -2.66
N ILE A 263 4.22 4.83 -3.75
CA ILE A 263 3.03 3.98 -3.84
C ILE A 263 3.38 2.59 -4.36
N VAL A 264 2.53 1.62 -4.03
CA VAL A 264 2.53 0.28 -4.64
C VAL A 264 1.20 0.08 -5.34
N LEU A 265 1.25 -0.17 -6.64
CA LEU A 265 0.11 -0.59 -7.43
C LEU A 265 -0.01 -2.11 -7.35
N LYS A 266 -1.23 -2.61 -7.14
CA LYS A 266 -1.56 -4.03 -7.02
C LYS A 266 -2.66 -4.36 -8.01
N ASP A 267 -2.44 -5.36 -8.85
CA ASP A 267 -3.48 -5.87 -9.73
C ASP A 267 -4.58 -6.52 -8.90
N LYS A 268 -5.82 -5.99 -8.99
CA LYS A 268 -6.96 -6.45 -8.19
C LYS A 268 -7.24 -7.94 -8.36
N ARG A 269 -7.09 -8.46 -9.58
CA ARG A 269 -7.50 -9.81 -9.96
C ARG A 269 -6.35 -10.82 -9.92
N ALA A 270 -5.13 -10.35 -9.74
CA ALA A 270 -3.99 -11.24 -9.78
C ALA A 270 -3.96 -12.21 -8.59
N PRO A 271 -3.69 -13.50 -8.84
CA PRO A 271 -3.66 -14.51 -7.80
C PRO A 271 -2.45 -14.33 -6.89
N LEU A 272 -2.58 -14.71 -5.62
CA LEU A 272 -1.44 -14.92 -4.75
C LEU A 272 -0.60 -16.08 -5.29
N GLU A 273 0.66 -15.81 -5.61
CA GLU A 273 1.62 -16.80 -6.08
C GLU A 273 2.51 -17.31 -4.94
N ARG A 274 3.11 -18.48 -5.15
CA ARG A 274 4.04 -19.04 -4.16
C ARG A 274 5.37 -18.31 -4.24
N ALA A 275 5.72 -17.62 -3.16
CA ALA A 275 6.98 -16.90 -3.03
C ALA A 275 8.15 -17.82 -2.64
N PHE A 276 8.75 -18.48 -3.62
CA PHE A 276 9.93 -19.34 -3.41
C PHE A 276 11.22 -18.54 -3.14
N GLN A 277 11.33 -17.37 -3.76
CA GLN A 277 12.49 -16.49 -3.66
C GLN A 277 12.14 -15.23 -2.88
N MET A 278 13.16 -14.61 -2.28
CA MET A 278 12.99 -13.40 -1.48
C MET A 278 12.69 -12.17 -2.35
N GLU A 279 13.30 -12.11 -3.52
CA GLU A 279 13.27 -10.98 -4.42
C GLU A 279 12.26 -11.23 -5.54
N GLU A 280 11.53 -10.18 -5.89
CA GLU A 280 10.73 -10.08 -7.14
C GLU A 280 9.75 -11.22 -7.39
N ASN A 281 9.14 -11.70 -6.31
CA ASN A 281 8.23 -12.85 -6.32
C ASN A 281 6.75 -12.48 -6.53
N ALA A 282 6.43 -11.20 -6.76
CA ALA A 282 5.08 -10.72 -6.98
C ALA A 282 4.99 -9.86 -8.25
N ARG A 283 4.76 -10.53 -9.38
CA ARG A 283 4.58 -9.89 -10.70
C ARG A 283 3.34 -9.00 -10.79
N TRP A 284 2.40 -9.20 -9.88
CA TRP A 284 1.16 -8.45 -9.77
C TRP A 284 1.28 -7.13 -9.01
N MET A 285 2.49 -6.79 -8.55
CA MET A 285 2.78 -5.57 -7.82
C MET A 285 3.80 -4.72 -8.57
N ILE A 286 3.49 -3.44 -8.72
CA ILE A 286 4.36 -2.42 -9.30
C ILE A 286 4.68 -1.39 -8.22
N ARG A 287 5.94 -1.00 -8.08
CA ARG A 287 6.35 0.04 -7.13
C ARG A 287 6.78 1.31 -7.85
N ALA A 288 6.26 2.45 -7.39
CA ALA A 288 6.74 3.78 -7.75
C ALA A 288 7.24 4.47 -6.48
N ARG A 289 8.49 4.94 -6.49
CA ARG A 289 9.18 5.50 -5.31
C ARG A 289 9.75 6.86 -5.60
N LYS A 290 9.98 7.65 -4.55
CA LYS A 290 10.79 8.86 -4.61
C LYS A 290 12.15 8.54 -5.27
N PRO A 291 12.61 9.37 -6.21
CA PRO A 291 13.99 9.26 -6.70
C PRO A 291 14.98 9.33 -5.53
N ARG A 292 15.93 8.39 -5.50
CA ARG A 292 17.08 8.38 -4.58
C ARG A 292 18.33 8.01 -5.38
N ILE A 293 19.51 8.24 -4.81
CA ILE A 293 20.81 7.96 -5.46
C ILE A 293 20.90 6.49 -5.93
N ASP A 294 20.30 5.58 -5.17
CA ASP A 294 20.28 4.14 -5.40
C ASP A 294 19.06 3.63 -6.18
N TYR A 295 18.12 4.53 -6.56
CA TYR A 295 16.89 4.16 -7.25
C TYR A 295 16.90 4.69 -8.69
N ARG A 296 17.16 3.79 -9.64
CA ARG A 296 17.05 4.04 -11.08
C ARG A 296 15.79 3.36 -11.61
N PHE A 297 15.10 4.05 -12.52
CA PHE A 297 13.88 3.58 -13.17
C PHE A 297 14.20 2.70 -14.37
#